data_AF-A0A2T4S5T2-F1
#
_entry.id   AF-A0A2T4S5T2-F1
#
_cell.length_a   1.000
_cell.length_b   1.000
_cell.length_c   1.000
_cell.angle_alpha   90.00
_cell.angle_beta   90.00
_cell.angle_gamma   90.00
#
_symmetry.space_group_name_H-M   'P 1'
#
loop_
_entity.id
_entity.type
_entity.pdbx_description
1 polymer ?
#
loop_
_entity_poly.entity_id
_entity_poly.type
_entity_poly.pdbx_seq_one_letter_code
_entity_poly.pdbx_strand_id
1 'polypeptide(L)'
;FLSVILTIILLFVWPFVYSGIISFGKWLMDFGAFGAFLYGFFNRLLIPTGLHHALNSVFWFDLAGINDIAKFQTGEGAVKGITGRYMAGFFPVMMFGVPAAALAMYQTADSKQKKRVAGLMLAGSISAFFVGVTEPIEFAFMFAAPVLFVIHALLTGLSLFIAALFHWTAGFSFSAG
;
A
#
# COMPACT_ATOMS: atom_id res chain seq x y z
N PHE A 1 23.37 27.76 -2.40
CA PHE A 1 22.47 28.71 -3.09
C PHE A 1 21.24 28.04 -3.69
N LEU A 2 21.36 27.01 -4.53
CA LEU A 2 20.20 26.29 -5.10
C LEU A 2 19.20 25.76 -4.06
N SER A 3 19.69 25.14 -2.97
CA SER A 3 18.83 24.63 -1.90
C SER A 3 18.04 25.72 -1.19
N VAL A 4 18.59 26.93 -1.07
CA VAL A 4 17.90 28.08 -0.45
C VAL A 4 16.74 28.54 -1.33
N ILE A 5 16.97 28.63 -2.65
CA ILE A 5 15.92 28.96 -3.62
C ILE A 5 14.83 27.90 -3.60
N LEU A 6 15.20 26.61 -3.59
CA LEU A 6 14.26 25.50 -3.51
C LEU A 6 13.43 25.56 -2.22
N THR A 7 14.04 25.83 -1.07
CA THR A 7 13.33 25.99 0.20
C THR A 7 12.32 27.13 0.15
N ILE A 8 12.69 28.29 -0.41
CA ILE A 8 11.76 29.42 -0.56
C ILE A 8 10.55 29.01 -1.41
N ILE A 9 10.78 28.33 -2.53
CA ILE A 9 9.68 27.83 -3.38
C ILE A 9 8.81 26.84 -2.60
N LEU A 10 9.42 25.85 -1.93
CA LEU A 10 8.69 24.83 -1.18
C LEU A 10 7.92 25.41 0.00
N LEU A 11 8.39 26.47 0.66
CA LEU A 11 7.65 27.14 1.74
C LEU A 11 6.27 27.63 1.28
N PHE A 12 6.14 28.07 0.03
CA PHE A 12 4.86 28.51 -0.52
C PHE A 12 4.09 27.38 -1.21
N VAL A 13 4.77 26.46 -1.91
CA VAL A 13 4.11 25.41 -2.70
C VAL A 13 3.67 24.22 -1.83
N TRP A 14 4.51 23.80 -0.88
CA TRP A 14 4.27 22.61 -0.08
C TRP A 14 2.98 22.66 0.75
N PRO A 15 2.58 23.79 1.38
CA PRO A 15 1.30 23.86 2.10
C PRO A 15 0.08 23.50 1.24
N PHE A 16 0.07 23.88 -0.04
CA PHE A 16 -1.01 23.52 -0.97
C PHE A 16 -0.99 22.03 -1.31
N VAL A 17 0.20 21.45 -1.53
CA VAL A 17 0.36 20.01 -1.78
C VAL A 17 -0.07 19.20 -0.55
N TYR A 18 0.42 19.57 0.63
CA TYR A 18 0.11 18.93 1.90
C TYR A 18 -1.39 18.97 2.20
N SER A 19 -2.02 20.14 2.09
CA SER A 19 -3.46 20.27 2.28
C SER A 19 -4.25 19.45 1.25
N GLY A 20 -3.81 19.40 0.00
CA GLY A 20 -4.38 18.53 -1.03
C GLY A 20 -4.35 17.05 -0.65
N ILE A 21 -3.22 16.55 -0.15
CA ILE A 21 -3.06 15.15 0.31
C ILE A 21 -4.02 14.85 1.48
N ILE A 22 -4.07 15.75 2.48
CA ILE A 22 -4.95 15.58 3.64
C ILE A 22 -6.42 15.60 3.22
N SER A 23 -6.83 16.55 2.38
CA SER A 23 -8.22 16.63 1.89
C SER A 23 -8.60 15.42 1.06
N PHE A 24 -7.69 14.92 0.21
CA PHE A 24 -7.91 13.70 -0.56
C PHE A 24 -8.09 12.49 0.37
N GLY A 25 -7.20 12.30 1.35
CA GLY A 25 -7.34 11.21 2.31
C GLY A 25 -8.60 11.31 3.16
N LYS A 26 -9.00 12.52 3.57
CA LYS A 26 -10.28 12.74 4.28
C LYS A 26 -11.48 12.40 3.41
N TRP A 27 -11.49 12.83 2.16
CA TRP A 27 -12.55 12.50 1.20
C TRP A 27 -12.74 10.99 1.04
N LEU A 28 -11.65 10.21 0.99
CA LEU A 28 -11.73 8.75 0.93
C LEU A 28 -12.44 8.13 2.15
N MET A 29 -12.35 8.75 3.33
CA MET A 29 -12.95 8.19 4.54
C MET A 29 -14.46 8.10 4.49
N ASP A 30 -15.09 9.09 3.84
CA ASP A 30 -16.54 9.26 3.80
C ASP A 30 -17.25 8.15 3.01
N PHE A 31 -16.50 7.34 2.26
CA PHE A 31 -17.03 6.24 1.43
C PHE A 31 -17.08 4.86 2.13
N GLY A 32 -16.77 4.76 3.42
CA GLY A 32 -16.85 3.48 4.13
C GLY A 32 -15.95 2.40 3.52
N ALA A 33 -16.50 1.21 3.24
CA ALA A 33 -15.75 0.11 2.59
C ALA A 33 -15.19 0.51 1.21
N PHE A 34 -15.94 1.29 0.43
CA PHE A 34 -15.45 1.81 -0.86
C PHE A 34 -14.29 2.82 -0.67
N GLY A 35 -14.23 3.49 0.48
CA GLY A 35 -13.06 4.27 0.87
C GLY A 35 -11.80 3.42 1.01
N ALA A 36 -11.92 2.22 1.60
CA ALA A 36 -10.82 1.27 1.71
C ALA A 36 -10.37 0.73 0.34
N PHE A 37 -11.32 0.53 -0.59
CA PHE A 37 -11.02 0.20 -2.00
C PHE A 37 -10.10 1.24 -2.63
N LEU A 38 -10.55 2.49 -2.64
CA LEU A 38 -9.84 3.60 -3.26
C LEU A 38 -8.48 3.81 -2.60
N TYR A 39 -8.42 3.74 -1.27
CA TYR A 39 -7.17 3.81 -0.54
C TYR A 39 -6.17 2.73 -0.99
N GLY A 40 -6.58 1.45 -1.06
CA GLY A 40 -5.70 0.36 -1.52
C GLY A 40 -5.26 0.54 -2.98
N PHE A 41 -6.18 0.96 -3.85
CA PHE A 41 -5.91 1.23 -5.25
C PHE A 41 -4.87 2.35 -5.45
N PHE A 42 -5.09 3.52 -4.84
CA PHE A 42 -4.17 4.64 -4.95
C PHE A 42 -2.84 4.39 -4.22
N ASN A 43 -2.87 3.67 -3.10
CA ASN A 43 -1.66 3.23 -2.40
C ASN A 43 -0.74 2.47 -3.36
N ARG A 44 -1.26 1.51 -4.13
CA ARG A 44 -0.44 0.80 -5.13
C ARG A 44 0.02 1.70 -6.27
N LEU A 45 -0.88 2.51 -6.85
CA LEU A 45 -0.52 3.39 -7.97
C LEU A 45 0.57 4.42 -7.63
N LEU A 46 0.69 4.82 -6.36
CA LEU A 46 1.67 5.80 -5.91
C LEU A 46 3.06 5.19 -5.58
N ILE A 47 3.19 3.86 -5.57
CA ILE A 47 4.47 3.18 -5.30
C ILE A 47 5.63 3.67 -6.18
N PRO A 48 5.49 3.83 -7.52
CA PRO A 48 6.60 4.27 -8.38
C PRO A 48 7.21 5.62 -7.98
N THR A 49 6.45 6.45 -7.26
CA THR A 49 6.86 7.79 -6.82
C THR A 49 7.22 7.86 -5.34
N GLY A 50 6.97 6.79 -4.57
CA GLY A 50 7.08 6.78 -3.11
C GLY A 50 5.96 7.52 -2.37
N LEU A 51 5.04 8.21 -3.07
CA LEU A 51 3.97 9.01 -2.47
C LEU A 51 2.93 8.18 -1.70
N HIS A 52 2.94 6.86 -1.84
CA HIS A 52 2.11 5.96 -1.05
C HIS A 52 2.39 6.09 0.46
N HIS A 53 3.62 6.43 0.87
CA HIS A 53 3.93 6.74 2.27
C HIS A 53 3.20 7.98 2.77
N ALA A 54 3.11 9.04 1.94
CA ALA A 54 2.37 10.26 2.31
C ALA A 54 0.87 9.97 2.46
N LEU A 55 0.30 9.13 1.58
CA LEU A 55 -1.07 8.66 1.73
C LEU A 55 -1.23 7.84 3.02
N ASN A 56 -0.34 6.88 3.28
CA ASN A 56 -0.37 6.06 4.48
C ASN A 56 -0.34 6.92 5.75
N SER A 57 0.45 8.00 5.78
CA SER A 57 0.52 8.86 6.95
C SER A 57 -0.81 9.51 7.32
N VAL A 58 -1.73 9.69 6.37
CA VAL A 58 -3.08 10.21 6.65
C VAL A 58 -3.92 9.20 7.43
N PHE A 59 -3.82 7.92 7.07
CA PHE A 59 -4.65 6.83 7.62
C PHE A 59 -4.03 6.16 8.82
N TRP A 60 -2.78 5.73 8.69
CA TRP A 60 -2.08 4.93 9.69
C TRP A 60 -1.63 5.77 10.88
N PHE A 61 -1.29 7.05 10.65
CA PHE A 61 -0.85 7.99 11.68
C PHE A 61 -1.86 9.11 11.90
N ASP A 62 -1.57 9.99 12.85
CA ASP A 62 -2.51 11.00 13.34
C ASP A 62 -2.52 12.32 12.54
N LEU A 63 -2.27 12.27 11.23
CA LEU A 63 -2.30 13.50 10.41
C LEU A 63 -3.73 14.01 10.13
N ALA A 64 -4.73 13.13 10.20
CA ALA A 64 -6.13 13.47 9.96
C ALA A 64 -7.11 12.98 11.05
N GLY A 65 -6.60 12.61 12.24
CA GLY A 65 -7.41 12.10 13.35
C GLY A 65 -7.80 10.62 13.23
N ILE A 66 -7.26 9.91 12.23
CA ILE A 66 -7.55 8.49 11.98
C ILE A 66 -6.70 7.64 12.93
N ASN A 67 -5.37 7.74 12.84
CA ASN A 67 -4.41 7.08 13.72
C ASN A 67 -4.65 5.56 13.86
N ASP A 68 -4.88 4.89 12.72
CA ASP A 68 -5.38 3.51 12.68
C ASP A 68 -4.44 2.53 13.36
N ILE A 69 -3.11 2.72 13.23
CA ILE A 69 -2.11 1.86 13.89
C ILE A 69 -2.22 1.96 15.40
N ALA A 70 -2.13 3.18 15.96
CA ALA A 70 -2.11 3.34 17.41
C ALA A 70 -3.42 2.90 18.05
N LYS A 71 -4.56 3.27 17.47
CA LYS A 71 -5.89 2.85 17.97
C LYS A 71 -6.04 1.33 17.94
N PHE A 72 -5.57 0.67 16.87
CA PHE A 72 -5.64 -0.79 16.78
C PHE A 72 -4.76 -1.48 17.84
N GLN A 73 -3.55 -0.96 18.06
CA GLN A 73 -2.58 -1.54 19.00
C GLN A 73 -2.96 -1.33 20.47
N THR A 74 -3.43 -0.13 20.84
CA THR A 74 -3.76 0.19 22.23
C THR A 74 -5.20 -0.16 22.60
N GLY A 75 -6.09 -0.26 21.61
CA GLY A 75 -7.53 -0.36 21.81
C GLY A 75 -8.20 0.95 22.23
N GLU A 76 -7.43 1.99 22.55
CA GLU A 76 -7.95 3.29 22.96
C GLU A 76 -8.57 4.01 21.76
N GLY A 77 -9.85 4.37 21.87
CA GLY A 77 -10.60 4.98 20.77
C GLY A 77 -10.81 4.05 19.57
N ALA A 78 -10.53 2.75 19.70
CA ALA A 78 -10.79 1.77 18.67
C ALA A 78 -12.29 1.51 18.51
N VAL A 79 -12.75 1.42 17.26
CA VAL A 79 -14.14 1.11 16.93
C VAL A 79 -14.17 -0.23 16.23
N LYS A 80 -14.90 -1.19 16.84
CA LYS A 80 -15.03 -2.56 16.32
C LYS A 80 -15.54 -2.53 14.87
N GLY A 81 -14.82 -3.23 13.98
CA GLY A 81 -15.18 -3.32 12.56
C GLY A 81 -14.84 -2.08 11.72
N ILE A 82 -14.21 -1.06 12.31
CA ILE A 82 -13.75 0.16 11.61
C ILE A 82 -12.25 0.34 11.77
N THR A 83 -11.72 0.26 13.00
CA THR A 83 -10.28 0.40 13.25
C THR A 83 -9.52 -0.80 12.68
N GLY A 84 -8.50 -0.56 11.87
CA GLY A 84 -7.75 -1.55 11.10
C GLY A 84 -8.29 -1.80 9.69
N ARG A 85 -9.36 -1.09 9.26
CA ARG A 85 -9.96 -1.31 7.93
C ARG A 85 -9.01 -0.93 6.77
N TYR A 86 -8.10 0.01 6.99
CA TYR A 86 -7.11 0.45 5.99
C TYR A 86 -5.81 -0.34 6.05
N MET A 87 -5.80 -1.43 6.82
CA MET A 87 -4.62 -2.25 7.07
C MET A 87 -4.91 -3.72 6.71
N ALA A 88 -6.07 -4.23 7.11
CA ALA A 88 -6.44 -5.63 6.98
C ALA A 88 -6.30 -6.22 5.57
N GLY A 89 -6.77 -5.51 4.55
CA GLY A 89 -6.75 -6.01 3.17
C GLY A 89 -5.36 -6.13 2.55
N PHE A 90 -4.30 -5.63 3.19
CA PHE A 90 -2.93 -5.85 2.71
C PHE A 90 -2.41 -7.25 3.04
N PHE A 91 -2.85 -7.89 4.13
CA PHE A 91 -2.36 -9.23 4.49
C PHE A 91 -2.60 -10.27 3.38
N PRO A 92 -3.82 -10.40 2.80
CA PRO A 92 -4.03 -11.30 1.67
C PRO A 92 -3.13 -11.00 0.46
N VAL A 93 -2.84 -9.71 0.21
CA VAL A 93 -2.05 -9.27 -0.92
C VAL A 93 -0.57 -9.59 -0.71
N MET A 94 -0.01 -9.20 0.44
CA MET A 94 1.42 -9.33 0.73
C MET A 94 1.81 -10.78 1.04
N MET A 95 0.97 -11.50 1.80
CA MET A 95 1.26 -12.88 2.18
C MET A 95 0.89 -13.91 1.10
N PHE A 96 -0.03 -13.61 0.18
CA PHE A 96 -0.48 -14.62 -0.79
C PHE A 96 -0.52 -14.10 -2.22
N GLY A 97 -1.05 -12.90 -2.47
CA GLY A 97 -1.13 -12.33 -3.82
C GLY A 97 0.23 -12.11 -4.48
N VAL A 98 1.16 -11.46 -3.78
CA VAL A 98 2.51 -11.15 -4.28
C VAL A 98 3.36 -12.43 -4.45
N PRO A 99 3.38 -13.37 -3.47
CA PRO A 99 4.00 -14.67 -3.68
C PRO A 99 3.40 -15.47 -4.85
N ALA A 100 2.09 -15.40 -5.07
CA ALA A 100 1.45 -16.05 -6.22
C ALA A 100 1.87 -15.40 -7.55
N ALA A 101 1.96 -14.08 -7.61
CA ALA A 101 2.50 -13.37 -8.78
C ALA A 101 3.97 -13.77 -9.04
N ALA A 102 4.80 -13.84 -8.00
CA ALA A 102 6.19 -14.27 -8.11
C ALA A 102 6.30 -15.72 -8.63
N LEU A 103 5.44 -16.62 -8.17
CA LEU A 103 5.35 -17.98 -8.68
C LEU A 103 4.95 -18.02 -10.16
N ALA A 104 3.97 -17.21 -10.58
CA ALA A 104 3.56 -17.10 -11.97
C ALA A 104 4.71 -16.60 -12.85
N MET A 105 5.44 -15.57 -12.42
CA MET A 105 6.62 -15.06 -13.12
C MET A 105 7.73 -16.12 -13.26
N TYR A 106 7.94 -16.94 -12.22
CA TYR A 106 8.87 -18.06 -12.29
C TYR A 106 8.41 -19.15 -13.28
N GLN A 107 7.11 -19.48 -13.30
CA GLN A 107 6.56 -20.50 -14.19
C GLN A 107 6.72 -20.11 -15.66
N THR A 108 6.51 -18.83 -15.98
CA THR A 108 6.62 -18.27 -17.33
C THR A 108 8.04 -17.86 -17.74
N ALA A 109 9.02 -17.96 -16.83
CA ALA A 109 10.40 -17.61 -17.13
C ALA A 109 11.03 -18.54 -18.17
N ASP A 110 11.86 -17.97 -19.05
CA ASP A 110 12.67 -18.72 -20.00
C ASP A 110 13.46 -19.82 -19.31
N SER A 111 13.51 -21.01 -19.93
CA SER A 111 14.17 -22.19 -19.38
C SER A 111 15.64 -21.92 -18.97
N LYS A 112 16.34 -21.09 -19.75
CA LYS A 112 17.73 -20.67 -19.49
C LYS A 112 17.88 -19.77 -18.26
N GLN A 113 16.84 -19.01 -17.90
CA GLN A 113 16.86 -18.06 -16.78
C GLN A 113 16.12 -18.59 -15.54
N LYS A 114 15.43 -19.72 -15.65
CA LYS A 114 14.51 -20.25 -14.64
C LYS A 114 15.13 -20.36 -13.24
N LYS A 115 16.39 -20.83 -13.14
CA LYS A 115 17.12 -20.91 -11.86
C LYS A 115 17.37 -19.54 -11.22
N ARG A 116 17.72 -18.53 -12.03
CA ARG A 116 17.94 -17.16 -11.57
C ARG A 116 16.63 -16.53 -11.12
N VAL A 117 15.57 -16.67 -11.92
CA VAL A 117 14.24 -16.14 -11.59
C VAL A 117 13.70 -16.81 -10.33
N ALA A 118 13.86 -18.12 -10.16
CA ALA A 118 13.44 -18.83 -8.94
C ALA A 118 14.03 -18.19 -7.68
N GLY A 119 15.34 -17.93 -7.66
CA GLY A 119 16.01 -17.33 -6.50
C GLY A 119 15.49 -15.93 -6.19
N LEU A 120 15.33 -15.08 -7.20
CA LEU A 120 14.83 -13.71 -7.04
C LEU A 120 13.38 -13.69 -6.58
N MET A 121 12.51 -14.48 -7.23
CA MET A 121 11.08 -14.56 -6.91
C MET A 121 10.85 -15.15 -5.52
N LEU A 122 11.61 -16.17 -5.13
CA LEU A 122 11.52 -16.75 -3.79
C LEU A 122 11.97 -15.76 -2.71
N ALA A 123 13.11 -15.08 -2.91
CA ALA A 123 13.59 -14.08 -1.96
C ALA A 123 12.60 -12.92 -1.79
N GLY A 124 12.07 -12.39 -2.90
CA GLY A 124 11.04 -11.36 -2.86
C GLY A 124 9.73 -11.84 -2.23
N SER A 125 9.34 -13.09 -2.46
CA SER A 125 8.14 -13.69 -1.82
C SER A 125 8.30 -13.85 -0.32
N ILE A 126 9.47 -14.27 0.17
CA ILE A 126 9.76 -14.36 1.60
C ILE A 126 9.70 -12.97 2.24
N SER A 127 10.30 -11.97 1.59
CA SER A 127 10.24 -10.57 2.04
C SER A 127 8.81 -10.03 2.09
N ALA A 128 8.00 -10.31 1.06
CA ALA A 128 6.60 -9.92 1.02
C ALA A 128 5.79 -10.63 2.11
N PHE A 129 6.01 -11.92 2.31
CA PHE A 129 5.24 -12.73 3.25
C PHE A 129 5.48 -12.36 4.71
N PHE A 130 6.74 -12.20 5.13
CA PHE A 130 7.11 -12.06 6.54
C PHE A 130 7.39 -10.62 6.99
N VAL A 131 7.59 -9.71 6.03
CA VAL A 131 7.91 -8.30 6.32
C VAL A 131 6.90 -7.36 5.69
N GLY A 132 6.10 -7.83 4.72
CA GLY A 132 5.16 -6.99 3.99
C GLY A 132 5.83 -6.04 2.98
N VAL A 133 7.08 -6.33 2.57
CA VAL A 133 7.82 -5.53 1.58
C VAL A 133 7.63 -6.18 0.20
N THR A 134 6.91 -5.49 -0.68
CA THR A 134 6.41 -6.04 -1.97
C THR A 134 7.21 -5.54 -3.18
N GLU A 135 7.98 -4.48 -3.01
CA GLU A 135 8.72 -3.76 -4.04
C GLU A 135 9.64 -4.66 -4.87
N PRO A 136 10.37 -5.65 -4.31
CA PRO A 136 11.23 -6.52 -5.12
C PRO A 136 10.47 -7.29 -6.21
N ILE A 137 9.20 -7.61 -5.99
CA ILE A 137 8.35 -8.31 -6.96
C ILE A 137 7.58 -7.30 -7.82
N GLU A 138 6.98 -6.27 -7.21
CA GLU A 138 6.21 -5.26 -7.94
C GLU A 138 7.07 -4.51 -8.97
N PHE A 139 8.33 -4.20 -8.64
CA PHE A 139 9.24 -3.49 -9.55
C PHE A 139 9.63 -4.34 -10.75
N ALA A 140 9.57 -5.66 -10.63
CA ALA A 140 9.90 -6.58 -11.73
C ALA A 140 8.88 -6.52 -12.88
N PHE A 141 7.65 -6.05 -12.64
CA PHE A 141 6.64 -5.92 -13.70
C PHE A 141 6.02 -4.54 -13.85
N MET A 142 6.11 -3.63 -12.87
CA MET A 142 5.38 -2.36 -12.93
C MET A 142 5.76 -1.48 -14.13
N PHE A 143 7.05 -1.48 -14.51
CA PHE A 143 7.53 -0.71 -15.65
C PHE A 143 7.50 -1.52 -16.96
N ALA A 144 7.57 -2.85 -16.86
CA ALA A 144 7.56 -3.74 -18.02
C ALA A 144 6.15 -3.98 -18.56
N ALA A 145 5.14 -4.03 -17.68
CA ALA A 145 3.74 -4.27 -18.00
C ALA A 145 2.84 -3.32 -17.16
N PRO A 146 2.76 -2.02 -17.50
CA PRO A 146 2.00 -1.04 -16.72
C PRO A 146 0.52 -1.39 -16.56
N VAL A 147 -0.10 -2.00 -17.57
CA VAL A 147 -1.49 -2.47 -17.49
C VAL A 147 -1.66 -3.53 -16.41
N LEU A 148 -0.72 -4.47 -16.27
CA LEU A 148 -0.75 -5.48 -15.24
C LEU A 148 -0.59 -4.86 -13.85
N PHE A 149 0.18 -3.77 -13.72
CA PHE A 149 0.30 -3.02 -12.49
C PHE A 149 -0.98 -2.31 -12.07
N VAL A 150 -1.73 -1.74 -13.03
CA VAL A 150 -3.06 -1.17 -12.76
C VAL A 150 -4.03 -2.27 -12.32
N ILE A 151 -3.99 -3.46 -12.93
CA ILE A 151 -4.80 -4.61 -12.50
C ILE A 151 -4.42 -5.03 -11.07
N HIS A 152 -3.13 -5.13 -10.76
CA HIS A 152 -2.65 -5.41 -9.40
C HIS A 152 -3.13 -4.38 -8.37
N ALA A 153 -3.13 -3.09 -8.74
CA ALA A 153 -3.68 -2.03 -7.91
C ALA A 153 -5.19 -2.20 -7.69
N LEU A 154 -5.96 -2.55 -8.73
CA LEU A 154 -7.39 -2.82 -8.63
C LEU A 154 -7.68 -4.02 -7.72
N LEU A 155 -6.93 -5.11 -7.87
CA LEU A 155 -7.06 -6.31 -7.03
C LEU A 155 -6.71 -6.01 -5.57
N THR A 156 -5.70 -5.17 -5.33
CA THR A 156 -5.35 -4.72 -3.97
C THR A 156 -6.47 -3.89 -3.37
N GLY A 157 -7.01 -2.92 -4.12
CA GLY A 157 -8.20 -2.18 -3.70
C GLY A 157 -9.37 -3.11 -3.37
N LEU A 158 -9.64 -4.12 -4.22
CA LEU A 158 -10.70 -5.08 -3.99
C LEU A 158 -10.48 -5.92 -2.72
N SER A 159 -9.24 -6.30 -2.42
CA SER A 159 -8.90 -6.99 -1.17
C SER A 159 -9.26 -6.14 0.05
N LEU A 160 -8.91 -4.85 0.03
CA LEU A 160 -9.26 -3.90 1.10
C LEU A 160 -10.75 -3.63 1.18
N PHE A 161 -11.43 -3.53 0.04
CA PHE A 161 -12.88 -3.39 -0.03
C PHE A 161 -13.58 -4.54 0.68
N ILE A 162 -13.21 -5.78 0.32
CA ILE A 162 -13.82 -6.99 0.86
C ILE A 162 -13.56 -7.06 2.37
N ALA A 163 -12.30 -6.86 2.81
CA ALA A 163 -11.97 -6.87 4.23
C ALA A 163 -12.81 -5.83 5.01
N ALA A 164 -12.93 -4.61 4.49
CA ALA A 164 -13.72 -3.55 5.12
C ALA A 164 -15.23 -3.84 5.09
N LEU A 165 -15.76 -4.41 4.00
CA LEU A 165 -17.17 -4.75 3.83
C LEU A 165 -17.63 -5.81 4.85
N PHE A 166 -16.78 -6.79 5.13
CA PHE A 166 -17.05 -7.84 6.11
C PHE A 166 -16.60 -7.48 7.53
N HIS A 167 -16.14 -6.25 7.76
CA HIS A 167 -15.60 -5.79 9.04
C HIS A 167 -14.43 -6.64 9.56
N TRP A 168 -13.66 -7.21 8.64
CA TRP A 168 -12.42 -7.91 8.95
C TRP A 168 -11.33 -6.88 9.18
N THR A 169 -10.96 -6.73 10.44
CA THR A 169 -9.96 -5.77 10.89
C THR A 169 -8.71 -6.51 11.36
N ALA A 170 -7.56 -6.06 10.90
CA ALA A 170 -6.25 -6.50 11.36
C ALA A 170 -5.31 -5.30 11.36
N GLY A 171 -4.30 -5.32 12.22
CA GLY A 171 -3.32 -4.26 12.35
C GLY A 171 -1.90 -4.81 12.27
N PHE A 172 -0.96 -3.90 12.02
CA PHE A 172 0.47 -4.12 11.93
C PHE A 172 1.20 -2.87 12.46
N SER A 173 2.47 -3.04 12.84
CA SER A 173 3.32 -1.94 13.32
C SER A 173 4.12 -1.27 12.20
N PHE A 174 4.34 -1.98 11.09
CA PHE A 174 5.17 -1.53 9.97
C PHE A 174 4.50 -1.81 8.61
N SER A 175 4.27 -3.08 8.30
CA SER A 175 3.61 -3.54 7.06
C SER A 175 2.90 -4.87 7.30
N ALA A 176 2.11 -5.34 6.33
CA ALA A 176 1.24 -6.52 6.46
C ALA A 176 1.91 -7.84 6.03
N GLY A 177 2.97 -8.24 6.74
CA GLY A 177 3.63 -9.55 6.63
C GLY A 177 4.20 -10.01 7.96
#